data_AF-A0A1Z9K5Z7-F1
#
_entry.id   AF-A0A1Z9K5Z7-F1
#
_cell.length_a   1.000
_cell.length_b   1.000
_cell.length_c   1.000
_cell.angle_alpha   90.00
_cell.angle_beta   90.00
_cell.angle_gamma   90.00
#
_symmetry.space_group_name_H-M   'P 1'
#
loop_
_entity.id
_entity.type
_entity.pdbx_description
1 polymer ?
#
loop_
_entity_poly.entity_id
_entity_poly.type
_entity_poly.pdbx_seq_one_letter_code
_entity_poly.pdbx_strand_id
1 'polypeptide(L)'
;MKKLILYYLIATVSFTCISQESNYPYKWPMYNDINVDLSVENPSFEFNEGPLVMIDAAHKNFFVQSHLIKPLVDIVLNDGYRVSFIDKKLTKENLNQAKILIIITALPFDFATQSSAAGMETYTENELNEVQAWVNNGGSLLVFSEHAPFDQAINPLLKKFEIESSVGVTIDTLNYDKSYNYRMIVFKGNNLNNSHPLVNGKYEVKKLVSFGGSALSGEKYDNILKLGNSSLNVKHQTGNGPLGSGNSQGLAGFYGKGKVVAFGDSNGFTAMIFNNEDGSKMYAGMNSEGYDWKNFVLNTFDWLSK
;
A
#
# COMPACT_ATOMS: atom_id res chain seq x y z
N MET A 1 -14.73 -51.69 -43.80
CA MET A 1 -14.97 -51.71 -42.34
C MET A 1 -13.64 -51.61 -41.61
N LYS A 2 -13.34 -50.46 -40.99
CA LYS A 2 -12.58 -50.26 -39.75
C LYS A 2 -12.35 -48.75 -39.59
N LYS A 3 -13.05 -48.14 -38.63
CA LYS A 3 -12.89 -46.74 -38.22
C LYS A 3 -11.50 -46.57 -37.59
N LEU A 4 -10.71 -45.61 -38.05
CA LEU A 4 -9.54 -45.13 -37.33
C LEU A 4 -10.00 -43.94 -36.48
N ILE A 5 -10.04 -44.15 -35.16
CA ILE A 5 -10.31 -43.10 -34.16
C ILE A 5 -8.95 -42.50 -33.81
N LEU A 6 -8.75 -41.23 -34.17
CA LEU A 6 -7.58 -40.45 -33.79
C LEU A 6 -7.83 -39.87 -32.39
N TYR A 7 -7.20 -40.44 -31.36
CA TYR A 7 -7.19 -39.88 -30.01
C TYR A 7 -6.30 -38.63 -30.00
N TYR A 8 -6.90 -37.45 -29.78
CA TYR A 8 -6.15 -36.25 -29.39
C TYR A 8 -5.69 -36.43 -27.94
N LEU A 9 -4.37 -36.54 -27.75
CA LEU A 9 -3.73 -36.46 -26.45
C LEU A 9 -3.81 -35.00 -25.99
N ILE A 10 -4.78 -34.66 -25.15
CA ILE A 10 -4.79 -33.37 -24.45
C ILE A 10 -3.72 -33.45 -23.37
N ALA A 11 -2.57 -32.84 -23.61
CA ALA A 11 -1.56 -32.63 -22.59
C ALA A 11 -2.13 -31.63 -21.57
N THR A 12 -2.70 -32.15 -20.49
CA THR A 12 -3.01 -31.35 -19.30
C THR A 12 -1.69 -30.88 -18.71
N VAL A 13 -1.31 -29.63 -18.99
CA VAL A 13 -0.25 -28.95 -18.23
C VAL A 13 -0.82 -28.67 -16.86
N SER A 14 -0.64 -29.63 -15.95
CA SER A 14 -0.84 -29.42 -14.53
C SER A 14 0.14 -28.35 -14.08
N PHE A 15 -0.37 -27.12 -13.87
CA PHE A 15 0.31 -26.09 -13.09
C PHE A 15 0.44 -26.62 -11.67
N THR A 16 1.52 -27.33 -11.39
CA THR A 16 1.98 -27.53 -10.02
C THR A 16 2.33 -26.15 -9.49
N CYS A 17 1.47 -25.62 -8.63
CA CYS A 17 1.75 -24.44 -7.83
C CYS A 17 2.91 -24.81 -6.89
N ILE A 18 4.13 -24.62 -7.37
CA ILE A 18 5.31 -24.63 -6.52
C ILE A 18 5.12 -23.41 -5.61
N SER A 19 4.77 -23.65 -4.35
CA SER A 19 4.90 -22.62 -3.32
C SER A 19 6.36 -22.20 -3.32
N GLN A 20 6.66 -21.03 -3.89
CA GLN A 20 7.94 -20.38 -3.66
C GLN A 20 8.00 -20.05 -2.17
N GLU A 21 8.61 -20.92 -1.38
CA GLU A 21 9.15 -20.53 -0.09
C GLU A 21 10.10 -19.36 -0.37
N SER A 22 9.81 -18.20 0.19
CA SER A 22 10.64 -17.02 0.00
C SER A 22 11.99 -17.28 0.66
N ASN A 23 13.08 -17.19 -0.10
CA ASN A 23 14.45 -17.24 0.39
C ASN A 23 14.83 -15.95 1.18
N TYR A 24 13.88 -15.36 1.92
CA TYR A 24 14.16 -14.25 2.79
C TYR A 24 14.76 -14.80 4.10
N PRO A 25 15.88 -14.25 4.60
CA PRO A 25 16.65 -14.87 5.69
C PRO A 25 15.94 -14.88 7.06
N TYR A 26 14.75 -14.27 7.17
CA TYR A 26 14.01 -14.12 8.41
C TYR A 26 12.60 -14.69 8.29
N LYS A 27 12.22 -15.53 9.26
CA LYS A 27 10.83 -15.97 9.44
C LYS A 27 10.07 -14.85 10.16
N TRP A 28 9.11 -14.25 9.47
CA TRP A 28 8.29 -13.17 10.03
C TRP A 28 7.17 -13.71 10.92
N PRO A 29 6.73 -12.95 11.94
CA PRO A 29 5.55 -13.30 12.74
C PRO A 29 4.24 -13.17 11.96
N MET A 30 4.31 -12.71 10.71
CA MET A 30 3.18 -12.48 9.81
C MET A 30 3.34 -13.23 8.47
N TYR A 31 2.22 -13.56 7.85
CA TYR A 31 2.15 -14.21 6.53
C TYR A 31 0.87 -13.78 5.79
N ASN A 32 0.83 -13.98 4.47
CA ASN A 32 -0.37 -13.70 3.67
C ASN A 32 -1.52 -14.62 4.06
N ASP A 33 -2.72 -14.04 4.23
CA ASP A 33 -3.96 -14.79 4.30
C ASP A 33 -4.30 -15.32 2.91
N ILE A 34 -4.20 -16.63 2.71
CA ILE A 34 -4.53 -17.26 1.43
C ILE A 34 -6.04 -17.51 1.25
N ASN A 35 -6.85 -17.28 2.29
CA ASN A 35 -8.29 -17.54 2.27
C ASN A 35 -9.12 -16.26 2.13
N VAL A 36 -8.49 -15.09 2.11
CA VAL A 36 -9.17 -13.81 1.91
C VAL A 36 -9.83 -13.79 0.53
N ASP A 37 -11.10 -13.39 0.46
CA ASP A 37 -11.82 -13.26 -0.80
C ASP A 37 -11.37 -12.00 -1.55
N LEU A 38 -10.56 -12.18 -2.59
CA LEU A 38 -10.10 -11.11 -3.48
C LEU A 38 -10.83 -11.09 -4.82
N SER A 39 -11.93 -11.84 -4.97
CA SER A 39 -12.74 -11.78 -6.18
C SER A 39 -13.35 -10.39 -6.38
N VAL A 40 -13.46 -9.95 -7.63
CA VAL A 40 -14.09 -8.67 -7.98
C VAL A 40 -15.24 -8.98 -8.93
N GLU A 41 -16.47 -8.81 -8.44
CA GLU A 41 -17.69 -9.18 -9.19
C GLU A 41 -17.84 -8.39 -10.48
N ASN A 42 -17.50 -7.10 -10.44
CA ASN A 42 -17.54 -6.20 -11.58
C ASN A 42 -16.17 -5.56 -11.76
N PRO A 43 -15.19 -6.21 -12.42
CA PRO A 43 -13.89 -5.63 -12.66
C PRO A 43 -13.98 -4.28 -13.38
N SER A 44 -13.06 -3.37 -13.09
CA SER A 44 -12.95 -2.06 -13.74
C SER A 44 -12.52 -2.19 -15.21
N PHE A 45 -11.76 -3.25 -15.52
CA PHE A 45 -11.30 -3.59 -16.87
C PHE A 45 -11.50 -5.08 -17.14
N GLU A 46 -11.53 -5.46 -18.41
CA GLU A 46 -11.38 -6.86 -18.80
C GLU A 46 -10.02 -7.39 -18.33
N PHE A 47 -9.95 -8.70 -18.09
CA PHE A 47 -8.76 -9.34 -17.54
C PHE A 47 -7.51 -9.00 -18.37
N ASN A 48 -6.51 -8.37 -17.71
CA ASN A 48 -5.23 -7.97 -18.29
C ASN A 48 -5.33 -6.92 -19.43
N GLU A 49 -6.44 -6.20 -19.54
CA GLU A 49 -6.64 -5.11 -20.51
C GLU A 49 -6.56 -3.71 -19.87
N GLY A 50 -6.47 -3.65 -18.54
CA GLY A 50 -6.39 -2.39 -17.80
C GLY A 50 -5.03 -1.67 -17.89
N PRO A 51 -4.95 -0.46 -17.33
CA PRO A 51 -3.72 0.30 -17.21
C PRO A 51 -2.64 -0.48 -16.45
N LEU A 52 -1.37 -0.25 -16.81
CA LEU A 52 -0.25 -0.85 -16.10
C LEU A 52 -0.04 -0.14 -14.76
N VAL A 53 -0.05 -0.95 -13.69
CA VAL A 53 0.38 -0.62 -12.34
C VAL A 53 1.80 -1.16 -12.17
N MET A 54 2.73 -0.27 -11.85
CA MET A 54 4.13 -0.61 -11.60
C MET A 54 4.41 -0.53 -10.11
N ILE A 55 5.05 -1.55 -9.55
CA ILE A 55 5.43 -1.63 -8.14
C ILE A 55 6.94 -1.52 -8.04
N ASP A 56 7.43 -0.58 -7.23
CA ASP A 56 8.85 -0.43 -6.98
C ASP A 56 9.44 -1.69 -6.31
N ALA A 57 10.42 -2.29 -6.95
CA ALA A 57 11.21 -3.42 -6.44
C ALA A 57 12.71 -3.10 -6.38
N ALA A 58 13.14 -1.91 -6.80
CA ALA A 58 14.55 -1.50 -6.84
C ALA A 58 15.06 -1.07 -5.46
N HIS A 59 14.17 -0.55 -4.60
CA HIS A 59 14.52 0.08 -3.32
C HIS A 59 14.17 -0.80 -2.11
N LYS A 60 14.56 -2.08 -2.18
CA LYS A 60 14.43 -3.07 -1.08
C LYS A 60 13.08 -3.02 -0.35
N ASN A 61 11.98 -2.82 -1.11
CA ASN A 61 10.64 -2.73 -0.56
C ASN A 61 10.33 -3.99 0.26
N PHE A 62 10.04 -3.82 1.56
CA PHE A 62 9.90 -4.94 2.47
C PHE A 62 8.79 -5.90 2.04
N PHE A 63 7.60 -5.40 1.67
CA PHE A 63 6.51 -6.25 1.20
C PHE A 63 6.80 -6.97 -0.11
N VAL A 64 7.65 -6.40 -0.97
CA VAL A 64 8.10 -7.07 -2.20
C VAL A 64 9.07 -8.19 -1.86
N GLN A 65 10.11 -7.90 -1.06
CA GLN A 65 11.11 -8.90 -0.70
C GLN A 65 10.53 -10.06 0.13
N SER A 66 9.61 -9.77 1.05
CA SER A 66 8.94 -10.76 1.91
C SER A 66 7.78 -11.48 1.22
N HIS A 67 7.37 -11.04 0.03
CA HIS A 67 6.19 -11.51 -0.70
C HIS A 67 4.84 -11.20 -0.03
N LEU A 68 4.81 -10.38 1.03
CA LEU A 68 3.58 -9.93 1.71
C LEU A 68 2.72 -8.98 0.84
N ILE A 69 3.25 -8.52 -0.29
CA ILE A 69 2.53 -7.70 -1.27
C ILE A 69 1.48 -8.49 -2.07
N LYS A 70 1.52 -9.82 -2.04
CA LYS A 70 0.72 -10.68 -2.93
C LYS A 70 -0.80 -10.39 -2.93
N PRO A 71 -1.47 -10.21 -1.79
CA PRO A 71 -2.90 -9.88 -1.79
C PRO A 71 -3.24 -8.58 -2.54
N LEU A 72 -2.37 -7.56 -2.45
CA LEU A 72 -2.53 -6.32 -3.22
C LEU A 72 -2.42 -6.58 -4.72
N VAL A 73 -1.43 -7.38 -5.14
CA VAL A 73 -1.25 -7.75 -6.55
C VAL A 73 -2.46 -8.50 -7.07
N ASP A 74 -2.94 -9.48 -6.30
CA ASP A 74 -4.04 -10.35 -6.71
C ASP A 74 -5.35 -9.56 -6.89
N ILE A 75 -5.71 -8.66 -5.96
CA ILE A 75 -6.94 -7.85 -6.12
C ILE A 75 -6.84 -6.87 -7.30
N VAL A 76 -5.66 -6.30 -7.55
CA VAL A 76 -5.43 -5.39 -8.69
C VAL A 76 -5.56 -6.15 -10.01
N LEU A 77 -4.99 -7.36 -10.12
CA LEU A 77 -5.17 -8.23 -11.28
C LEU A 77 -6.63 -8.66 -11.46
N ASN A 78 -7.33 -8.99 -10.37
CA ASN A 78 -8.74 -9.38 -10.40
C ASN A 78 -9.67 -8.23 -10.82
N ASP A 79 -9.28 -6.97 -10.59
CA ASP A 79 -9.99 -5.78 -11.09
C ASP A 79 -9.62 -5.42 -12.55
N GLY A 80 -8.82 -6.26 -13.22
CA GLY A 80 -8.50 -6.19 -14.65
C GLY A 80 -7.25 -5.37 -15.00
N TYR A 81 -6.55 -4.81 -14.00
CA TYR A 81 -5.29 -4.10 -14.23
C TYR A 81 -4.16 -5.06 -14.63
N ARG A 82 -3.09 -4.49 -15.16
CA ARG A 82 -1.82 -5.20 -15.36
C ARG A 82 -0.86 -4.80 -14.26
N VAL A 83 -0.06 -5.74 -13.76
CA VAL A 83 0.94 -5.48 -12.71
C VAL A 83 2.34 -5.84 -13.21
N SER A 84 3.30 -4.95 -12.96
CA SER A 84 4.73 -5.22 -13.15
C SER A 84 5.53 -4.73 -11.96
N PHE A 85 6.64 -5.42 -11.67
CA PHE A 85 7.63 -4.95 -10.70
C PHE A 85 8.77 -4.25 -11.43
N ILE A 86 9.23 -3.11 -10.93
CA ILE A 86 10.39 -2.40 -11.47
C ILE A 86 11.59 -2.58 -10.55
N ASP A 87 12.59 -3.33 -11.01
CA ASP A 87 13.85 -3.60 -10.32
C ASP A 87 15.00 -2.70 -10.80
N LYS A 88 14.65 -1.57 -11.43
CA LYS A 88 15.57 -0.58 -12.00
C LYS A 88 15.28 0.79 -11.43
N LYS A 89 16.24 1.71 -11.62
CA LYS A 89 16.07 3.12 -11.26
C LYS A 89 14.81 3.73 -11.88
N LEU A 90 14.19 4.63 -11.13
CA LEU A 90 13.01 5.37 -11.56
C LEU A 90 13.40 6.47 -12.54
N THR A 91 13.43 6.14 -13.83
CA THR A 91 13.72 7.06 -14.93
C THR A 91 12.45 7.38 -15.71
N LYS A 92 12.46 8.50 -16.46
CA LYS A 92 11.37 8.85 -17.38
C LYS A 92 10.93 7.70 -18.28
N GLU A 93 11.88 6.99 -18.88
CA GLU A 93 11.62 5.88 -19.80
C GLU A 93 10.87 4.73 -19.12
N ASN A 94 11.28 4.37 -17.91
CA ASN A 94 10.64 3.30 -17.16
C ASN A 94 9.26 3.72 -16.64
N LEU A 95 9.15 4.94 -16.10
CA LEU A 95 7.90 5.46 -15.54
C LEU A 95 6.80 5.65 -16.60
N ASN A 96 7.15 6.07 -17.82
CA ASN A 96 6.20 6.28 -18.91
C ASN A 96 5.49 5.00 -19.41
N GLN A 97 5.94 3.82 -18.98
CA GLN A 97 5.30 2.55 -19.33
C GLN A 97 4.04 2.29 -18.50
N ALA A 98 3.92 2.93 -17.33
CA ALA A 98 2.85 2.72 -16.38
C ALA A 98 1.94 3.94 -16.24
N LYS A 99 0.70 3.68 -15.82
CA LYS A 99 -0.24 4.74 -15.41
C LYS A 99 -0.12 5.02 -13.93
N ILE A 100 0.17 3.98 -13.13
CA ILE A 100 0.24 4.05 -11.67
C ILE A 100 1.60 3.50 -11.22
N LEU A 101 2.27 4.21 -10.30
CA LEU A 101 3.44 3.73 -9.57
C LEU A 101 3.05 3.52 -8.10
N ILE A 102 3.39 2.36 -7.56
CA ILE A 102 3.25 2.03 -6.14
C ILE A 102 4.63 1.99 -5.50
N ILE A 103 4.80 2.76 -4.42
CA ILE A 103 5.96 2.71 -3.54
C ILE A 103 5.48 2.34 -2.14
N ILE A 104 5.85 1.17 -1.65
CA ILE A 104 5.30 0.57 -0.44
C ILE A 104 6.40 -0.09 0.39
N THR A 105 6.76 0.54 1.51
CA THR A 105 7.80 0.06 2.46
C THR A 105 9.24 0.05 1.89
N ALA A 106 9.61 1.08 1.13
CA ALA A 106 10.94 1.21 0.51
C ALA A 106 12.02 1.54 1.54
N LEU A 107 13.23 0.97 1.36
CA LEU A 107 14.36 1.15 2.27
C LEU A 107 15.71 1.23 1.52
N PRO A 108 16.69 1.95 2.08
CA PRO A 108 18.07 1.94 1.57
C PRO A 108 18.86 0.69 2.03
N PHE A 109 18.26 -0.18 2.84
CA PHE A 109 18.88 -1.38 3.42
C PHE A 109 17.86 -2.52 3.54
N ASP A 110 18.34 -3.74 3.77
CA ASP A 110 17.43 -4.87 3.98
C ASP A 110 16.73 -4.74 5.33
N PHE A 111 15.42 -4.98 5.36
CA PHE A 111 14.61 -4.79 6.56
C PHE A 111 15.17 -5.58 7.76
N ALA A 112 14.99 -5.03 8.96
CA ALA A 112 15.53 -5.53 10.24
C ALA A 112 17.07 -5.50 10.39
N THR A 113 17.85 -5.04 9.41
CA THR A 113 19.30 -4.83 9.58
C THR A 113 19.65 -3.49 10.24
N GLN A 114 18.77 -2.50 10.14
CA GLN A 114 18.92 -1.18 10.75
C GLN A 114 17.56 -0.68 11.27
N SER A 115 17.61 0.14 12.32
CA SER A 115 16.41 0.69 12.95
C SER A 115 16.05 2.10 12.46
N SER A 116 16.91 2.75 11.68
CA SER A 116 16.73 4.14 11.22
C SER A 116 17.26 4.31 9.81
N ALA A 117 16.55 5.08 8.98
CA ALA A 117 16.99 5.53 7.66
C ALA A 117 17.38 7.02 7.65
N ALA A 118 17.45 7.65 8.83
CA ALA A 118 17.81 9.07 8.94
C ALA A 118 19.19 9.34 8.33
N GLY A 119 19.25 10.30 7.40
CA GLY A 119 20.49 10.68 6.71
C GLY A 119 20.95 9.70 5.63
N MET A 120 20.16 8.67 5.33
CA MET A 120 20.43 7.75 4.22
C MET A 120 19.63 8.15 2.98
N GLU A 121 20.18 7.85 1.81
CA GLU A 121 19.52 8.08 0.53
C GLU A 121 18.84 6.79 0.07
N THR A 122 17.50 6.74 0.16
CA THR A 122 16.70 5.67 -0.46
C THR A 122 16.63 5.84 -1.97
N TYR A 123 16.42 7.09 -2.42
CA TYR A 123 16.31 7.47 -3.82
C TYR A 123 17.36 8.52 -4.14
N THR A 124 17.89 8.49 -5.36
CA THR A 124 18.72 9.59 -5.84
C THR A 124 17.87 10.83 -6.13
N GLU A 125 18.46 12.02 -6.03
CA GLU A 125 17.77 13.28 -6.38
C GLU A 125 17.20 13.26 -7.81
N ASN A 126 17.88 12.58 -8.74
CA ASN A 126 17.37 12.41 -10.10
C ASN A 126 16.07 11.58 -10.13
N GLU A 127 16.01 10.46 -9.41
CA GLU A 127 14.79 9.64 -9.35
C GLU A 127 13.62 10.39 -8.72
N LEU A 128 13.89 11.15 -7.65
CA LEU A 128 12.86 12.00 -7.02
C LEU A 128 12.30 13.02 -8.02
N ASN A 129 13.15 13.67 -8.80
CA ASN A 129 12.75 14.63 -9.82
C ASN A 129 12.02 13.97 -11.00
N GLU A 130 12.42 12.76 -11.41
CA GLU A 130 11.75 12.02 -12.48
C GLU A 130 10.35 11.56 -12.07
N VAL A 131 10.16 11.07 -10.83
CA VAL A 131 8.84 10.72 -10.31
C VAL A 131 7.95 11.96 -10.23
N GLN A 132 8.46 13.08 -9.69
CA GLN A 132 7.71 14.33 -9.62
C GLN A 132 7.30 14.83 -11.02
N ALA A 133 8.24 14.83 -11.98
CA ALA A 133 7.98 15.26 -13.34
C ALA A 133 6.96 14.34 -14.05
N TRP A 134 7.06 13.03 -13.85
CA TRP A 134 6.12 12.06 -14.42
C TRP A 134 4.70 12.25 -13.87
N VAL A 135 4.53 12.41 -12.55
CA VAL A 135 3.22 12.72 -11.95
C VAL A 135 2.70 14.05 -12.48
N ASN A 136 3.51 15.11 -12.50
CA ASN A 136 3.10 16.42 -13.02
C ASN A 136 2.58 16.35 -14.47
N ASN A 137 3.04 15.37 -15.25
CA ASN A 137 2.63 15.13 -16.63
C ASN A 137 1.49 14.11 -16.82
N GLY A 138 0.86 13.62 -15.74
CA GLY A 138 -0.33 12.75 -15.81
C GLY A 138 -0.17 11.34 -15.26
N GLY A 139 1.02 11.01 -14.75
CA GLY A 139 1.26 9.81 -13.96
C GLY A 139 0.52 9.85 -12.60
N SER A 140 0.29 8.68 -12.01
CA SER A 140 -0.41 8.58 -10.72
C SER A 140 0.44 7.83 -9.70
N LEU A 141 0.67 8.44 -8.54
CA LEU A 141 1.50 7.89 -7.47
C LEU A 141 0.64 7.41 -6.30
N LEU A 142 0.82 6.17 -5.89
CA LEU A 142 0.37 5.63 -4.60
C LEU A 142 1.60 5.38 -3.73
N VAL A 143 1.70 6.07 -2.60
CA VAL A 143 2.86 6.04 -1.72
C VAL A 143 2.46 5.84 -0.26
N PHE A 144 3.27 5.08 0.47
CA PHE A 144 3.04 4.78 1.88
C PHE A 144 4.20 5.24 2.74
N SER A 145 3.90 5.96 3.83
CA SER A 145 4.92 6.43 4.76
C SER A 145 5.25 5.42 5.84
N GLU A 146 4.26 4.71 6.40
CA GLU A 146 4.45 3.81 7.54
C GLU A 146 5.12 4.48 8.77
N HIS A 147 5.49 3.69 9.77
CA HIS A 147 6.34 4.14 10.88
C HIS A 147 7.83 3.88 10.58
N ALA A 148 8.73 4.40 11.42
CA ALA A 148 10.16 4.24 11.25
C ALA A 148 10.59 2.76 11.14
N PRO A 149 11.55 2.42 10.26
CA PRO A 149 12.39 3.34 9.46
C PRO A 149 11.80 3.79 8.11
N PHE A 150 10.60 3.34 7.74
CA PHE A 150 10.01 3.63 6.43
C PHE A 150 9.65 5.11 6.27
N ASP A 151 9.13 5.74 7.33
CA ASP A 151 8.79 7.18 7.33
C ASP A 151 10.00 8.05 6.98
N GLN A 152 11.16 7.76 7.56
CA GLN A 152 12.42 8.43 7.27
C GLN A 152 12.88 8.18 5.83
N ALA A 153 12.75 6.94 5.35
CA ALA A 153 13.21 6.52 4.03
C ALA A 153 12.41 7.19 2.89
N ILE A 154 11.11 7.42 3.08
CA ILE A 154 10.21 7.94 2.04
C ILE A 154 10.05 9.47 2.07
N ASN A 155 10.41 10.12 3.18
CA ASN A 155 10.27 11.56 3.36
C ASN A 155 10.82 12.44 2.22
N PRO A 156 12.01 12.16 1.64
CA PRO A 156 12.51 12.94 0.51
C PRO A 156 11.56 12.93 -0.70
N LEU A 157 10.86 11.82 -0.95
CA LEU A 157 9.87 11.73 -2.02
C LEU A 157 8.59 12.49 -1.67
N LEU A 158 8.04 12.30 -0.46
CA LEU A 158 6.84 13.01 -0.03
C LEU A 158 7.00 14.54 -0.11
N LYS A 159 8.20 15.04 0.21
CA LYS A 159 8.53 16.48 0.10
C LYS A 159 8.48 17.03 -1.31
N LYS A 160 8.77 16.22 -2.35
CA LYS A 160 8.57 16.64 -3.76
C LYS A 160 7.10 16.93 -4.07
N PHE A 161 6.20 16.35 -3.29
CA PHE A 161 4.77 16.53 -3.42
C PHE A 161 4.18 17.48 -2.36
N GLU A 162 5.02 18.20 -1.60
CA GLU A 162 4.57 19.11 -0.52
C GLU A 162 3.76 18.37 0.56
N ILE A 163 4.10 17.09 0.78
CA ILE A 163 3.55 16.26 1.85
C ILE A 163 4.65 16.05 2.89
N GLU A 164 4.32 16.32 4.14
CA GLU A 164 5.18 16.04 5.29
C GLU A 164 4.63 14.83 6.04
N SER A 165 5.53 13.98 6.55
CA SER A 165 5.20 12.84 7.39
C SER A 165 5.89 12.94 8.74
N SER A 166 5.16 12.58 9.80
CA SER A 166 5.71 12.47 11.14
C SER A 166 6.62 11.26 11.27
N VAL A 167 7.70 11.37 12.05
CA VAL A 167 8.51 10.21 12.45
C VAL A 167 8.09 9.73 13.82
N GLY A 168 7.81 8.44 13.96
CA GLY A 168 7.29 7.85 15.20
C GLY A 168 6.13 6.90 14.92
N VAL A 169 5.10 6.96 15.77
CA VAL A 169 3.83 6.25 15.56
C VAL A 169 2.69 7.17 15.90
N THR A 170 1.70 7.24 15.02
CA THR A 170 0.46 7.95 15.30
C THR A 170 -0.49 7.06 16.09
N ILE A 171 -1.04 7.62 17.16
CA ILE A 171 -2.07 6.99 17.99
C ILE A 171 -3.27 7.90 18.11
N ASP A 172 -4.43 7.36 18.44
CA ASP A 172 -5.61 8.13 18.84
C ASP A 172 -6.15 7.58 20.17
N THR A 173 -6.35 8.45 21.14
CA THR A 173 -6.80 8.08 22.49
C THR A 173 -8.31 7.88 22.58
N LEU A 174 -9.07 8.36 21.59
CA LEU A 174 -10.53 8.25 21.54
C LEU A 174 -11.00 7.35 20.39
N ASN A 175 -10.49 7.58 19.18
CA ASN A 175 -10.94 6.96 17.93
C ASN A 175 -10.08 5.75 17.54
N TYR A 176 -10.01 4.74 18.41
CA TYR A 176 -9.27 3.50 18.13
C TYR A 176 -10.15 2.26 18.36
N ASP A 177 -9.74 1.14 17.78
CA ASP A 177 -10.40 -0.15 18.00
C ASP A 177 -10.12 -0.66 19.42
N LYS A 178 -11.17 -0.72 20.25
CA LYS A 178 -11.08 -1.08 21.67
C LYS A 178 -10.71 -2.54 21.90
N SER A 179 -10.85 -3.40 20.91
CA SER A 179 -10.35 -4.78 20.97
C SER A 179 -8.82 -4.85 20.86
N TYR A 180 -8.18 -3.74 20.47
CA TYR A 180 -6.75 -3.62 20.29
C TYR A 180 -6.19 -2.47 21.12
N ASN A 181 -5.32 -1.64 20.53
CA ASN A 181 -4.63 -0.56 21.22
C ASN A 181 -4.74 0.76 20.45
N TYR A 182 -4.25 1.84 21.06
CA TYR A 182 -4.35 3.22 20.55
C TYR A 182 -3.76 3.44 19.15
N ARG A 183 -2.94 2.52 18.63
CA ARG A 183 -2.36 2.58 17.28
C ARG A 183 -3.34 2.19 16.18
N MET A 184 -4.41 1.45 16.52
CA MET A 184 -5.40 1.00 15.55
C MET A 184 -6.52 2.02 15.41
N ILE A 185 -6.22 3.12 14.72
CA ILE A 185 -7.11 4.28 14.62
C ILE A 185 -8.27 3.93 13.69
N VAL A 186 -9.50 4.13 14.15
CA VAL A 186 -10.73 3.86 13.41
C VAL A 186 -11.20 5.12 12.71
N PHE A 187 -11.34 5.05 11.39
CA PHE A 187 -11.88 6.13 10.55
C PHE A 187 -13.31 5.80 10.15
N LYS A 188 -14.26 6.66 10.58
CA LYS A 188 -15.69 6.58 10.23
C LYS A 188 -16.35 7.94 10.41
N GLY A 189 -17.55 8.12 9.85
CA GLY A 189 -18.32 9.35 10.01
C GLY A 189 -17.50 10.57 9.57
N ASN A 190 -17.32 11.56 10.44
CA ASN A 190 -16.58 12.79 10.11
C ASN A 190 -15.07 12.59 9.97
N ASN A 191 -14.50 11.50 10.50
CA ASN A 191 -13.08 11.18 10.37
C ASN A 191 -12.74 10.49 9.04
N LEU A 192 -13.75 10.10 8.25
CA LEU A 192 -13.60 9.52 6.92
C LEU A 192 -14.22 10.47 5.88
N ASN A 193 -13.49 10.80 4.82
CA ASN A 193 -13.96 11.82 3.87
C ASN A 193 -14.99 11.28 2.87
N ASN A 194 -16.25 11.21 3.30
CA ASN A 194 -17.36 10.64 2.50
C ASN A 194 -17.71 11.43 1.23
N SER A 195 -17.08 12.57 0.95
CA SER A 195 -17.25 13.28 -0.33
C SER A 195 -16.24 12.85 -1.40
N HIS A 196 -15.13 12.19 -1.02
CA HIS A 196 -14.06 11.84 -1.95
C HIS A 196 -14.33 10.47 -2.62
N PRO A 197 -14.06 10.31 -3.93
CA PRO A 197 -14.27 9.04 -4.66
C PRO A 197 -13.55 7.81 -4.08
N LEU A 198 -12.51 8.00 -3.27
CA LEU A 198 -11.85 6.89 -2.55
C LEU A 198 -12.81 6.23 -1.54
N VAL A 199 -13.77 6.99 -1.01
CA VAL A 199 -14.71 6.55 0.03
C VAL A 199 -16.11 6.31 -0.55
N ASN A 200 -16.58 7.20 -1.43
CA ASN A 200 -17.93 7.17 -2.00
C ASN A 200 -17.96 6.79 -3.50
N GLY A 201 -16.91 6.11 -3.97
CA GLY A 201 -16.77 5.68 -5.35
C GLY A 201 -17.68 4.50 -5.72
N LYS A 202 -17.18 3.63 -6.58
CA LYS A 202 -17.89 2.44 -7.07
C LYS A 202 -18.34 1.51 -5.94
N TYR A 203 -17.51 1.39 -4.90
CA TYR A 203 -17.77 0.54 -3.74
C TYR A 203 -17.91 1.41 -2.47
N GLU A 204 -18.96 1.18 -1.67
CA GLU A 204 -19.19 1.99 -0.47
C GLU A 204 -18.14 1.67 0.63
N VAL A 205 -17.57 2.71 1.24
CA VAL A 205 -16.64 2.59 2.39
C VAL A 205 -17.22 3.38 3.56
N LYS A 206 -17.59 2.68 4.64
CA LYS A 206 -18.17 3.28 5.86
C LYS A 206 -17.16 3.38 6.99
N LYS A 207 -16.25 2.41 7.07
CA LYS A 207 -15.34 2.27 8.21
C LYS A 207 -14.02 1.64 7.79
N LEU A 208 -12.92 2.24 8.23
CA LEU A 208 -11.56 1.73 8.08
C LEU A 208 -10.85 1.72 9.44
N VAL A 209 -9.74 0.99 9.51
CA VAL A 209 -8.82 0.99 10.66
C VAL A 209 -7.39 0.97 10.17
N SER A 210 -6.54 1.87 10.67
CA SER A 210 -5.09 1.76 10.44
C SER A 210 -4.44 0.77 11.39
N PHE A 211 -3.20 0.38 11.13
CA PHE A 211 -2.47 -0.59 11.93
C PHE A 211 -1.21 0.02 12.56
N GLY A 212 -1.24 1.35 12.74
CA GLY A 212 -0.13 2.17 13.22
C GLY A 212 0.24 3.24 12.20
N GLY A 213 1.51 3.28 11.83
CA GLY A 213 2.02 4.20 10.83
C GLY A 213 2.23 5.63 11.34
N SER A 214 2.34 6.55 10.39
CA SER A 214 2.62 7.98 10.61
C SER A 214 1.42 8.87 10.36
N ALA A 215 1.53 10.13 10.77
CA ALA A 215 0.61 11.20 10.45
C ALA A 215 1.19 12.02 9.29
N LEU A 216 0.30 12.47 8.41
CA LEU A 216 0.61 13.24 7.23
C LEU A 216 0.02 14.66 7.32
N SER A 217 0.70 15.61 6.69
CA SER A 217 0.22 16.96 6.42
C SER A 217 0.46 17.32 4.96
N GLY A 218 -0.51 17.95 4.31
CA GLY A 218 -0.36 18.44 2.94
C GLY A 218 -1.57 19.29 2.55
N GLU A 219 -1.41 20.62 2.62
CA GLU A 219 -2.53 21.58 2.51
C GLU A 219 -3.25 21.57 1.16
N LYS A 220 -2.58 21.08 0.11
CA LYS A 220 -3.11 21.01 -1.26
C LYS A 220 -3.94 19.74 -1.53
N TYR A 221 -3.98 18.81 -0.59
CA TYR A 221 -4.62 17.51 -0.77
C TYR A 221 -5.87 17.38 0.08
N ASP A 222 -6.83 16.62 -0.41
CA ASP A 222 -8.00 16.23 0.36
C ASP A 222 -7.58 15.26 1.47
N ASN A 223 -8.01 15.58 2.68
CA ASN A 223 -7.78 14.72 3.84
C ASN A 223 -8.83 13.61 3.86
N ILE A 224 -8.42 12.40 3.50
CA ILE A 224 -9.26 11.19 3.36
C ILE A 224 -9.46 10.50 4.70
N LEU A 225 -8.38 10.25 5.43
CA LEU A 225 -8.37 9.62 6.76
C LEU A 225 -8.00 10.67 7.81
N LYS A 226 -9.00 11.41 8.29
CA LYS A 226 -8.80 12.60 9.13
C LYS A 226 -8.46 12.22 10.56
N LEU A 227 -7.32 12.69 11.05
CA LEU A 227 -6.92 12.56 12.43
C LEU A 227 -7.63 13.63 13.29
N GLY A 228 -8.19 13.21 14.42
CA GLY A 228 -8.89 14.11 15.34
C GLY A 228 -7.96 14.77 16.37
N ASN A 229 -8.50 15.67 17.19
CA ASN A 229 -7.74 16.36 18.25
C ASN A 229 -7.20 15.42 19.34
N SER A 230 -7.71 14.19 19.43
CA SER A 230 -7.25 13.14 20.33
C SER A 230 -6.08 12.31 19.76
N SER A 231 -5.65 12.62 18.54
CA SER A 231 -4.50 11.99 17.90
C SER A 231 -3.19 12.61 18.36
N LEU A 232 -2.17 11.77 18.52
CA LEU A 232 -0.84 12.14 18.99
C LEU A 232 0.21 11.35 18.22
N ASN A 233 1.36 11.97 17.98
CA ASN A 233 2.56 11.25 17.54
C ASN A 233 3.39 10.86 18.77
N VAL A 234 3.75 9.58 18.89
CA VAL A 234 4.53 9.04 20.00
C VAL A 234 5.80 8.35 19.51
N LYS A 235 6.74 8.13 20.43
CA LYS A 235 7.99 7.43 20.15
C LYS A 235 7.71 5.99 19.69
N HIS A 236 8.32 5.57 18.59
CA HIS A 236 8.28 4.18 18.15
C HIS A 236 9.14 3.30 19.08
N GLN A 237 8.81 2.01 19.17
CA GLN A 237 9.52 1.05 20.04
C GLN A 237 11.00 0.87 19.66
N THR A 238 11.38 1.16 18.42
CA THR A 238 12.79 1.16 17.97
C THR A 238 13.58 2.37 18.48
N GLY A 239 12.92 3.31 19.15
CA GLY A 239 13.56 4.52 19.67
C GLY A 239 13.47 5.75 18.76
N ASN A 240 12.86 5.64 17.57
CA ASN A 240 12.69 6.78 16.66
C ASN A 240 11.47 7.64 17.01
N GLY A 241 11.57 8.95 16.75
CA GLY A 241 10.50 9.90 17.03
C GLY A 241 10.29 10.19 18.52
N PRO A 242 9.21 10.90 18.87
CA PRO A 242 8.28 11.56 17.96
C PRO A 242 8.92 12.82 17.35
N LEU A 243 8.82 12.98 16.03
CA LEU A 243 9.18 14.22 15.32
C LEU A 243 8.02 14.59 14.39
N GLY A 244 7.62 15.85 14.43
CA GLY A 244 6.48 16.33 13.64
C GLY A 244 5.15 15.74 14.06
N SER A 245 4.11 16.14 13.34
CA SER A 245 2.72 15.71 13.49
C SER A 245 1.98 15.91 12.17
N GLY A 246 0.71 15.50 12.14
CA GLY A 246 -0.15 15.78 11.00
C GLY A 246 -1.62 15.66 11.36
N ASN A 247 -2.47 16.04 10.42
CA ASN A 247 -3.92 16.03 10.58
C ASN A 247 -4.59 14.91 9.78
N SER A 248 -3.81 14.03 9.13
CA SER A 248 -4.31 12.94 8.29
C SER A 248 -3.48 11.66 8.43
N GLN A 249 -4.05 10.49 8.13
CA GLN A 249 -3.30 9.29 7.73
C GLN A 249 -3.53 8.92 6.26
N GLY A 250 -4.22 9.75 5.49
CA GLY A 250 -4.52 9.50 4.09
C GLY A 250 -4.86 10.78 3.36
N LEU A 251 -3.99 11.17 2.43
CA LEU A 251 -4.14 12.34 1.59
C LEU A 251 -4.34 11.89 0.14
N ALA A 252 -5.24 12.55 -0.59
CA ALA A 252 -5.42 12.33 -2.02
C ALA A 252 -5.64 13.64 -2.75
N GLY A 253 -5.13 13.77 -3.97
CA GLY A 253 -5.34 14.98 -4.77
C GLY A 253 -4.49 15.02 -6.02
N PHE A 254 -4.58 16.15 -6.74
CA PHE A 254 -3.87 16.36 -7.98
C PHE A 254 -2.50 16.99 -7.74
N TYR A 255 -1.52 16.59 -8.56
CA TYR A 255 -0.24 17.28 -8.69
C TYR A 255 0.05 17.50 -10.17
N GLY A 256 -0.04 18.75 -10.62
CA GLY A 256 -0.07 19.07 -12.05
C GLY A 256 -1.25 18.39 -12.74
N LYS A 257 -0.97 17.56 -13.75
CA LYS A 257 -1.98 16.77 -14.47
C LYS A 257 -2.21 15.38 -13.89
N GLY A 258 -1.37 14.96 -12.95
CA GLY A 258 -1.41 13.64 -12.34
C GLY A 258 -2.07 13.64 -10.97
N LYS A 259 -1.98 12.48 -10.31
CA LYS A 259 -2.62 12.20 -9.03
C LYS A 259 -1.62 11.68 -8.03
N VAL A 260 -1.80 12.04 -6.77
CA VAL A 260 -1.04 11.52 -5.64
C VAL A 260 -2.02 11.04 -4.59
N VAL A 261 -1.80 9.81 -4.11
CA VAL A 261 -2.41 9.29 -2.90
C VAL A 261 -1.29 8.87 -1.96
N ALA A 262 -1.28 9.43 -0.76
CA ALA A 262 -0.29 9.15 0.27
C ALA A 262 -0.98 8.66 1.54
N PHE A 263 -0.53 7.52 2.08
CA PHE A 263 -1.05 6.98 3.34
C PHE A 263 0.03 6.83 4.40
N GLY A 264 -0.36 7.09 5.65
CA GLY A 264 0.51 6.90 6.81
C GLY A 264 0.71 5.43 7.21
N ASP A 265 -0.16 4.54 6.74
CA ASP A 265 -0.14 3.09 6.97
C ASP A 265 -0.47 2.36 5.66
N SER A 266 0.21 1.24 5.43
CA SER A 266 0.12 0.42 4.22
C SER A 266 -0.58 -0.92 4.45
N ASN A 267 -0.72 -1.35 5.70
CA ASN A 267 -1.23 -2.66 6.06
C ASN A 267 -2.67 -2.87 5.57
N GLY A 268 -3.48 -1.80 5.53
CA GLY A 268 -4.82 -1.80 4.93
C GLY A 268 -4.89 -2.32 3.48
N PHE A 269 -3.83 -2.14 2.71
CA PHE A 269 -3.71 -2.59 1.30
C PHE A 269 -3.20 -4.02 1.17
N THR A 270 -2.94 -4.72 2.27
CA THR A 270 -2.47 -6.12 2.28
C THR A 270 -3.57 -7.06 2.77
N ALA A 271 -3.25 -8.32 3.04
CA ALA A 271 -4.08 -9.22 3.83
C ALA A 271 -3.17 -10.14 4.62
N MET A 272 -2.75 -9.69 5.81
CA MET A 272 -1.78 -10.39 6.64
C MET A 272 -2.45 -11.02 7.86
N ILE A 273 -1.87 -12.13 8.32
CA ILE A 273 -2.19 -12.76 9.60
C ILE A 273 -0.92 -12.73 10.46
N PHE A 274 -1.01 -12.08 11.62
CA PHE A 274 0.01 -12.09 12.65
C PHE A 274 -0.30 -13.19 13.66
N ASN A 275 0.69 -14.02 13.98
CA ASN A 275 0.60 -14.95 15.11
C ASN A 275 1.14 -14.24 16.36
N ASN A 276 0.28 -14.03 17.34
CA ASN A 276 0.67 -13.47 18.63
C ASN A 276 1.31 -14.54 19.52
N GLU A 277 2.10 -14.11 20.51
CA GLU A 277 2.78 -15.03 21.44
C GLU A 277 1.80 -15.87 22.28
N ASP A 278 0.60 -15.35 22.53
CA ASP A 278 -0.48 -16.05 23.26
C ASP A 278 -1.25 -17.06 22.40
N GLY A 279 -0.85 -17.25 21.13
CA GLY A 279 -1.49 -18.14 20.17
C GLY A 279 -2.71 -17.56 19.47
N SER A 280 -3.13 -16.33 19.83
CA SER A 280 -4.17 -15.61 19.09
C SER A 280 -3.66 -15.12 17.73
N LYS A 281 -4.59 -14.81 16.83
CA LYS A 281 -4.30 -14.25 15.51
C LYS A 281 -4.83 -12.83 15.42
N MET A 282 -4.03 -11.95 14.84
CA MET A 282 -4.46 -10.62 14.43
C MET A 282 -4.47 -10.53 12.91
N TYR A 283 -5.56 -10.01 12.35
CA TYR A 283 -5.77 -9.85 10.92
C TYR A 283 -5.56 -8.38 10.55
N ALA A 284 -4.68 -8.11 9.59
CA ALA A 284 -4.36 -6.76 9.16
C ALA A 284 -4.49 -6.62 7.63
N GLY A 285 -5.45 -5.81 7.20
CA GLY A 285 -5.66 -5.46 5.81
C GLY A 285 -7.08 -5.75 5.32
N MET A 286 -7.19 -6.17 4.07
CA MET A 286 -8.46 -6.54 3.41
C MET A 286 -9.17 -7.73 4.07
N ASN A 287 -8.46 -8.50 4.91
CA ASN A 287 -9.00 -9.60 5.71
C ASN A 287 -9.44 -9.18 7.13
N SER A 288 -9.37 -7.89 7.47
CA SER A 288 -9.86 -7.40 8.77
C SER A 288 -11.38 -7.24 8.77
N GLU A 289 -12.07 -8.16 9.45
CA GLU A 289 -13.54 -8.15 9.55
C GLU A 289 -14.09 -6.82 10.10
N GLY A 290 -15.20 -6.35 9.53
CA GLY A 290 -15.88 -5.13 9.96
C GLY A 290 -15.25 -3.82 9.46
N TYR A 291 -14.29 -3.91 8.53
CA TYR A 291 -13.62 -2.78 7.87
C TYR A 291 -13.66 -2.95 6.35
N ASP A 292 -13.90 -1.85 5.63
CA ASP A 292 -14.18 -1.86 4.19
C ASP A 292 -12.91 -1.73 3.32
N TRP A 293 -11.80 -2.36 3.76
CA TRP A 293 -10.49 -2.20 3.12
C TRP A 293 -10.47 -2.67 1.66
N LYS A 294 -11.12 -3.81 1.34
CA LYS A 294 -11.26 -4.29 -0.04
C LYS A 294 -11.89 -3.23 -0.96
N ASN A 295 -12.99 -2.61 -0.50
CA ASN A 295 -13.69 -1.56 -1.25
C ASN A 295 -12.84 -0.31 -1.42
N PHE A 296 -12.15 0.10 -0.34
CA PHE A 296 -11.28 1.28 -0.36
C PHE A 296 -10.08 1.11 -1.30
N VAL A 297 -9.48 -0.08 -1.33
CA VAL A 297 -8.41 -0.44 -2.28
C VAL A 297 -8.93 -0.32 -3.71
N LEU A 298 -10.06 -0.95 -4.04
CA LEU A 298 -10.64 -0.90 -5.38
C LEU A 298 -10.97 0.54 -5.83
N ASN A 299 -11.60 1.34 -4.97
CA ASN A 299 -11.86 2.74 -5.26
C ASN A 299 -10.58 3.57 -5.45
N THR A 300 -9.51 3.25 -4.71
CA THR A 300 -8.22 3.94 -4.84
C THR A 300 -7.63 3.71 -6.23
N PHE A 301 -7.64 2.47 -6.73
CA PHE A 301 -7.16 2.16 -8.08
C PHE A 301 -8.07 2.75 -9.17
N ASP A 302 -9.39 2.65 -9.01
CA ASP A 302 -10.34 3.27 -9.93
C ASP A 302 -10.07 4.78 -10.06
N TRP A 303 -9.89 5.48 -8.94
CA TRP A 303 -9.58 6.91 -8.95
C TRP A 303 -8.22 7.24 -9.56
N LEU A 304 -7.15 6.50 -9.21
CA LEU A 304 -5.80 6.70 -9.75
C LEU A 304 -5.72 6.42 -11.25
N SER A 305 -6.52 5.49 -11.76
CA SER A 305 -6.46 5.05 -13.16
C SER A 305 -7.13 6.00 -14.16
N LYS A 306 -8.08 6.80 -13.67
CA LYS A 306 -8.83 7.79 -14.45
C LYS A 306 -8.01 9.03 -14.85
#